data_AF-A0A2E6PXF8-F1
#
_entry.id   AF-A0A2E6PXF8-F1
#
_cell.length_a   1.000
_cell.length_b   1.000
_cell.length_c   1.000
_cell.angle_alpha   90.00
_cell.angle_beta   90.00
_cell.angle_gamma   90.00
#
_symmetry.space_group_name_H-M   'P 1'
#
loop_
_entity.id
_entity.type
_entity.pdbx_description
1 polymer ?
#
loop_
_entity_poly.entity_id
_entity_poly.type
_entity_poly.pdbx_seq_one_letter_code
_entity_poly.pdbx_strand_id
1 'polypeptide(L)'
;MIVLKFGGSSVASATEVERVLAVLTKQNKTMTVVVSALGGITDELHALGKLAADGDASYTDRLKQVEERHVVMVQALIHVSKRSAILSATKQIINKLETILEGTFMIRELSPKTRDTILSFGEILSHKIIAEAAKAKGIDAIAKNAQELIVTFQSLGRTLVDYKKTNANFQVFFKSNKHQVVILPGFVSKNAEGIVTTLGRGGSDLTASITACALEAEFLEIWTDVSGMYTAHPALVKQAKSIAEISYQEAMELSHFGAKVIYPPTLQPIIEKNIPVYIKNTFEPSDAGTLITNTTEAETVVRGISHINDIALLTLEGSGMIGVPGYSQKLLTVLAQHHINVVMITQASSEHSICLGIDAAEADFAQETIDEAFALDIETKKINPIRVEKALSIIALVGENMKNHQGISGRMFRALGNNNVNVKAIAQGASEKNITAVIDRKDIKKALNTLHEAFFEAQIKKLHLFVTGIGNVGSKFLEQVHQQRDFLREHFKLNLSVIGISNSRMMMFDSAGINLDEWNTILDAGKKADKDLFFEKAKALNMRNAIFVDNTANSVIAGT
;
A
#
# COMPACT_ATOMS: atom_id res chain seq x y z
N MET A 1 13.92 -10.69 -24.15
CA MET A 1 14.34 -9.43 -23.48
C MET A 1 13.46 -9.25 -22.26
N ILE A 2 14.00 -8.71 -21.17
CA ILE A 2 13.26 -8.46 -19.92
C ILE A 2 13.24 -6.97 -19.59
N VAL A 3 12.26 -6.51 -18.80
CA VAL A 3 12.21 -5.12 -18.32
C VAL A 3 12.28 -5.12 -16.80
N LEU A 4 13.13 -4.28 -16.24
CA LEU A 4 13.26 -4.10 -14.79
C LEU A 4 12.92 -2.65 -14.45
N LYS A 5 12.21 -2.42 -13.36
CA LYS A 5 11.96 -1.09 -12.82
C LYS A 5 12.47 -0.99 -11.40
N PHE A 6 13.24 0.05 -11.08
CA PHE A 6 13.69 0.35 -9.72
C PHE A 6 13.04 1.63 -9.21
N GLY A 7 12.35 1.54 -8.06
CA GLY A 7 11.72 2.69 -7.40
C GLY A 7 12.71 3.63 -6.72
N GLY A 8 12.24 4.80 -6.26
CA GLY A 8 13.11 5.82 -5.68
C GLY A 8 13.86 5.37 -4.42
N SER A 9 13.26 4.49 -3.59
CA SER A 9 13.95 3.86 -2.44
C SER A 9 15.10 2.96 -2.89
N SER A 10 14.94 2.27 -4.02
CA SER A 10 15.96 1.38 -4.61
C SER A 10 17.13 2.13 -5.26
N VAL A 11 17.03 3.44 -5.44
CA VAL A 11 18.09 4.30 -5.99
C VAL A 11 18.36 5.51 -5.08
N ALA A 12 18.06 5.41 -3.78
CA ALA A 12 18.13 6.56 -2.87
C ALA A 12 19.57 7.02 -2.56
N SER A 13 20.52 6.09 -2.47
CA SER A 13 21.94 6.36 -2.24
C SER A 13 22.85 5.47 -3.11
N ALA A 14 24.16 5.74 -3.06
CA ALA A 14 25.15 4.96 -3.79
C ALA A 14 25.15 3.48 -3.40
N THR A 15 24.89 3.17 -2.12
CA THR A 15 24.80 1.77 -1.66
C THR A 15 23.62 1.05 -2.29
N GLU A 16 22.45 1.70 -2.42
CA GLU A 16 21.31 1.10 -3.10
C GLU A 16 21.56 0.96 -4.60
N VAL A 17 22.17 1.96 -5.26
CA VAL A 17 22.55 1.83 -6.68
C VAL A 17 23.54 0.69 -6.90
N GLU A 18 24.51 0.46 -6.01
CA GLU A 18 25.39 -0.71 -6.08
C GLU A 18 24.61 -2.03 -6.00
N ARG A 19 23.57 -2.11 -5.16
CA ARG A 19 22.66 -3.28 -5.13
C ARG A 19 21.93 -3.46 -6.45
N VAL A 20 21.42 -2.37 -7.04
CA VAL A 20 20.80 -2.38 -8.37
C VAL A 20 21.78 -2.92 -9.41
N LEU A 21 23.01 -2.40 -9.47
CA LEU A 21 24.03 -2.87 -10.41
C LEU A 21 24.36 -4.35 -10.21
N ALA A 22 24.43 -4.82 -8.96
CA ALA A 22 24.63 -6.24 -8.65
C ALA A 22 23.48 -7.13 -9.14
N VAL A 23 22.23 -6.65 -9.11
CA VAL A 23 21.09 -7.33 -9.74
C VAL A 23 21.30 -7.42 -11.25
N LEU A 24 21.68 -6.32 -11.91
CA LEU A 24 21.88 -6.29 -13.37
C LEU A 24 22.99 -7.26 -13.81
N THR A 25 24.10 -7.35 -13.05
CA THR A 25 25.23 -8.24 -13.38
C THR A 25 24.86 -9.73 -13.31
N LYS A 26 23.87 -10.10 -12.49
CA LYS A 26 23.41 -11.49 -12.36
C LYS A 26 22.49 -11.94 -13.49
N GLN A 27 22.02 -11.02 -14.33
CA GLN A 27 21.06 -11.30 -15.38
C GLN A 27 21.78 -11.68 -16.69
N ASN A 28 21.45 -12.83 -17.25
CA ASN A 28 22.03 -13.34 -18.51
C ASN A 28 21.21 -12.95 -19.76
N LYS A 29 20.33 -11.94 -19.67
CA LYS A 29 19.41 -11.53 -20.74
C LYS A 29 19.68 -10.08 -21.16
N THR A 30 19.31 -9.74 -22.38
CA THR A 30 19.17 -8.32 -22.77
C THR A 30 18.02 -7.71 -21.99
N MET A 31 18.23 -6.50 -21.47
CA MET A 31 17.28 -5.88 -20.56
C MET A 31 17.15 -4.38 -20.77
N THR A 32 15.96 -3.87 -20.48
CA THR A 32 15.70 -2.44 -20.34
C THR A 32 15.41 -2.14 -18.89
N VAL A 33 16.12 -1.17 -18.32
CA VAL A 33 16.03 -0.79 -16.91
C VAL A 33 15.40 0.59 -16.81
N VAL A 34 14.25 0.69 -16.15
CA VAL A 34 13.57 1.94 -15.85
C VAL A 34 13.91 2.36 -14.42
N VAL A 35 14.36 3.58 -14.23
CA VAL A 35 14.71 4.10 -12.89
C VAL A 35 13.90 5.36 -12.57
N SER A 36 13.43 5.44 -11.33
CA SER A 36 12.83 6.66 -10.77
C SER A 36 13.90 7.69 -10.38
N ALA A 37 13.47 8.90 -10.00
CA ALA A 37 14.33 9.85 -9.31
C ALA A 37 14.87 9.24 -7.99
N LEU A 38 15.99 9.77 -7.48
CA LEU A 38 16.49 9.35 -6.17
C LEU A 38 15.43 9.61 -5.09
N GLY A 39 15.33 8.75 -4.07
CA GLY A 39 14.31 8.88 -3.01
C GLY A 39 14.16 10.31 -2.48
N GLY A 40 12.93 10.82 -2.51
CA GLY A 40 12.57 12.18 -2.05
C GLY A 40 12.84 13.33 -3.04
N ILE A 41 13.55 13.10 -4.16
CA ILE A 41 13.90 14.19 -5.10
C ILE A 41 12.67 14.74 -5.84
N THR A 42 11.69 13.91 -6.22
CA THR A 42 10.49 14.40 -6.91
C THR A 42 9.68 15.36 -6.04
N ASP A 43 9.52 15.05 -4.75
CA ASP A 43 8.82 15.91 -3.79
C ASP A 43 9.60 17.20 -3.56
N GLU A 44 10.92 17.11 -3.48
CA GLU A 44 11.83 18.25 -3.37
C GLU A 44 11.70 19.19 -4.58
N LEU A 45 11.71 18.65 -5.81
CA LEU A 45 11.54 19.40 -7.04
C LEU A 45 10.18 20.10 -7.12
N HIS A 46 9.11 19.43 -6.67
CA HIS A 46 7.79 20.04 -6.59
C HIS A 46 7.77 21.21 -5.62
N ALA A 47 8.39 21.04 -4.46
CA ALA A 47 8.47 22.07 -3.43
C ALA A 47 9.35 23.25 -3.87
N LEU A 48 10.45 23.01 -4.59
CA LEU A 48 11.27 24.04 -5.24
C LEU A 48 10.46 24.89 -6.21
N GLY A 49 9.68 24.25 -7.07
CA GLY A 49 8.81 24.96 -8.02
C GLY A 49 7.77 25.84 -7.32
N LYS A 50 7.19 25.37 -6.21
CA LYS A 50 6.26 26.17 -5.39
C LYS A 50 6.94 27.36 -4.73
N LEU A 51 8.05 27.14 -4.02
CA LEU A 51 8.81 28.21 -3.37
C LEU A 51 9.23 29.30 -4.37
N ALA A 52 9.69 28.89 -5.56
CA ALA A 52 10.01 29.81 -6.63
C ALA A 52 8.75 30.60 -7.07
N ALA A 53 7.62 29.95 -7.31
CA ALA A 53 6.40 30.65 -7.73
C ALA A 53 5.84 31.61 -6.66
N ASP A 54 5.99 31.28 -5.37
CA ASP A 54 5.64 32.14 -4.23
C ASP A 54 6.68 33.27 -4.01
N GLY A 55 7.64 33.36 -4.94
CA GLY A 55 9.05 33.63 -4.76
C GLY A 55 9.58 34.00 -3.40
N ASP A 56 9.63 32.93 -2.60
CA ASP A 56 10.59 32.73 -1.55
C ASP A 56 11.95 32.34 -2.14
N ALA A 57 13.00 33.12 -1.86
CA ALA A 57 14.36 32.88 -2.34
C ALA A 57 15.03 31.61 -1.75
N SER A 58 14.43 31.00 -0.72
CA SER A 58 14.93 29.77 -0.09
C SER A 58 14.99 28.56 -1.05
N TYR A 59 14.31 28.63 -2.20
CA TYR A 59 14.43 27.60 -3.25
C TYR A 59 15.89 27.40 -3.71
N THR A 60 16.72 28.45 -3.69
CA THR A 60 18.12 28.36 -4.13
C THR A 60 18.97 27.48 -3.20
N ASP A 61 18.78 27.58 -1.89
CA ASP A 61 19.50 26.75 -0.92
C ASP A 61 19.03 25.29 -0.95
N ARG A 62 17.73 25.07 -1.16
CA ARG A 62 17.19 23.73 -1.37
C ARG A 62 17.66 23.09 -2.69
N LEU A 63 17.84 23.90 -3.75
CA LEU A 63 18.41 23.42 -5.01
C LEU A 63 19.87 22.97 -4.82
N LYS A 64 20.66 23.65 -4.00
CA LYS A 64 22.02 23.20 -3.65
C LYS A 64 22.01 21.84 -2.95
N GLN A 65 21.01 21.56 -2.11
CA GLN A 65 20.88 20.23 -1.48
C GLN A 65 20.56 19.14 -2.51
N VAL A 66 19.69 19.44 -3.49
CA VAL A 66 19.45 18.54 -4.62
C VAL A 66 20.73 18.28 -5.39
N GLU A 67 21.51 19.33 -5.68
CA GLU A 67 22.80 19.20 -6.35
C GLU A 67 23.78 18.33 -5.57
N GLU A 68 23.99 18.62 -4.28
CA GLU A 68 24.92 17.93 -3.42
C GLU A 68 24.62 16.42 -3.37
N ARG A 69 23.34 16.03 -3.25
CA ARG A 69 22.94 14.63 -3.27
C ARG A 69 23.39 13.90 -4.54
N HIS A 70 23.25 14.53 -5.71
CA HIS A 70 23.67 13.93 -6.98
C HIS A 70 25.20 13.96 -7.16
N VAL A 71 25.89 14.99 -6.67
CA VAL A 71 27.35 15.06 -6.67
C VAL A 71 27.95 13.96 -5.80
N VAL A 72 27.44 13.78 -4.57
CA VAL A 72 27.87 12.71 -3.65
C VAL A 72 27.65 11.34 -4.28
N MET A 73 26.50 11.13 -4.95
CA MET A 73 26.21 9.89 -5.68
C MET A 73 27.28 9.60 -6.75
N VAL A 74 27.61 10.58 -7.59
CA VAL A 74 28.64 10.44 -8.63
C VAL A 74 30.01 10.18 -8.01
N GLN A 75 30.36 10.88 -6.94
CA GLN A 75 31.65 10.70 -6.26
C GLN A 75 31.81 9.30 -5.68
N ALA A 76 30.74 8.73 -5.13
CA ALA A 76 30.76 7.40 -4.54
C ALA A 76 30.81 6.28 -5.59
N LEU A 77 30.06 6.41 -6.69
CA LEU A 77 29.93 5.33 -7.69
C LEU A 77 31.01 5.35 -8.78
N ILE A 78 31.60 6.52 -9.07
CA ILE A 78 32.48 6.70 -10.21
C ILE A 78 33.93 6.91 -9.76
N HIS A 79 34.82 6.09 -10.35
CA HIS A 79 36.26 6.20 -10.14
C HIS A 79 36.80 7.59 -10.53
N VAL A 80 37.79 8.08 -9.79
CA VAL A 80 38.32 9.46 -9.88
C VAL A 80 38.68 9.85 -11.32
N SER A 81 39.23 8.93 -12.11
CA SER A 81 39.66 9.16 -13.50
C SER A 81 38.54 9.53 -14.48
N LYS A 82 37.30 9.11 -14.24
CA LYS A 82 36.13 9.41 -15.11
C LYS A 82 35.15 10.41 -14.49
N ARG A 83 35.40 10.80 -13.23
CA ARG A 83 34.46 11.55 -12.41
C ARG A 83 34.20 12.98 -12.90
N SER A 84 35.22 13.67 -13.40
CA SER A 84 35.12 15.08 -13.82
C SER A 84 34.09 15.30 -14.93
N ALA A 85 34.11 14.44 -15.95
CA ALA A 85 33.17 14.53 -17.07
C ALA A 85 31.72 14.32 -16.63
N ILE A 86 31.48 13.37 -15.73
CA ILE A 86 30.14 13.04 -15.24
C ILE A 86 29.63 14.12 -14.28
N LEU A 87 30.47 14.64 -13.38
CA LEU A 87 30.12 15.79 -12.54
C LEU A 87 29.78 17.02 -13.39
N SER A 88 30.55 17.29 -14.44
CA SER A 88 30.27 18.39 -15.36
C SER A 88 28.92 18.20 -16.06
N ALA A 89 28.60 16.99 -16.52
CA ALA A 89 27.31 16.70 -17.15
C ALA A 89 26.14 16.85 -16.16
N THR A 90 26.30 16.36 -14.93
CA THR A 90 25.32 16.53 -13.84
C THR A 90 25.09 18.01 -13.54
N LYS A 91 26.16 18.81 -13.41
CA LYS A 91 26.06 20.25 -13.16
C LYS A 91 25.35 20.99 -14.29
N GLN A 92 25.63 20.64 -15.55
CA GLN A 92 24.92 21.24 -16.70
C GLN A 92 23.41 20.99 -16.67
N ILE A 93 22.98 19.84 -16.18
CA ILE A 93 21.55 19.53 -16.03
C ILE A 93 20.95 20.36 -14.88
N ILE A 94 21.65 20.46 -13.76
CA ILE A 94 21.22 21.28 -12.60
C ILE A 94 21.13 22.76 -12.98
N ASN A 95 22.09 23.31 -13.71
CA ASN A 95 22.04 24.70 -14.15
C ASN A 95 20.82 24.99 -15.04
N LYS A 96 20.38 24.02 -15.85
CA LYS A 96 19.13 24.17 -16.63
C LYS A 96 17.89 24.20 -15.72
N LEU A 97 17.87 23.37 -14.69
CA LEU A 97 16.82 23.39 -13.67
C LEU A 97 16.81 24.74 -12.93
N GLU A 98 17.99 25.23 -12.54
CA GLU A 98 18.18 26.56 -11.91
C GLU A 98 17.58 27.67 -12.77
N THR A 99 17.92 27.74 -14.06
CA THR A 99 17.36 28.75 -14.99
C THR A 99 15.83 28.71 -15.06
N ILE A 100 15.22 27.51 -15.03
CA ILE A 100 13.76 27.38 -15.05
C ILE A 100 13.15 27.85 -13.73
N LEU A 101 13.78 27.53 -12.60
CA LEU A 101 13.35 27.99 -11.28
C LEU A 101 13.50 29.52 -11.15
N GLU A 102 14.58 30.10 -11.66
CA GLU A 102 14.75 31.56 -11.73
C GLU A 102 13.64 32.22 -12.53
N GLY A 103 13.30 31.68 -13.71
CA GLY A 103 12.17 32.18 -14.50
C GLY A 103 10.84 32.07 -13.76
N THR A 104 10.61 30.95 -13.08
CA THR A 104 9.42 30.71 -12.24
C THR A 104 9.35 31.73 -11.09
N PHE A 105 10.50 32.05 -10.49
CA PHE A 105 10.63 33.07 -9.44
C PHE A 105 10.35 34.47 -9.94
N MET A 106 10.84 34.83 -11.12
CA MET A 106 10.63 36.17 -11.68
C MET A 106 9.17 36.40 -12.12
N ILE A 107 8.52 35.36 -12.65
CA ILE A 107 7.14 35.44 -13.16
C ILE A 107 6.10 35.27 -12.04
N ARG A 108 6.47 34.64 -10.92
CA ARG A 108 5.57 34.29 -9.80
C ARG A 108 4.44 33.35 -10.21
N GLU A 109 4.75 32.39 -11.09
CA GLU A 109 3.77 31.45 -11.63
C GLU A 109 4.37 30.07 -11.87
N LEU A 110 3.69 29.02 -11.39
CA LEU A 110 4.00 27.62 -11.72
C LEU A 110 2.92 27.03 -12.63
N SER A 111 3.05 27.23 -13.94
CA SER A 111 2.17 26.59 -14.91
C SER A 111 2.31 25.06 -14.87
N PRO A 112 1.28 24.27 -15.23
CA PRO A 112 1.38 22.81 -15.29
C PRO A 112 2.54 22.31 -16.18
N LYS A 113 2.81 23.02 -17.29
CA LYS A 113 3.91 22.72 -18.21
C LYS A 113 5.28 22.95 -17.54
N THR A 114 5.44 24.06 -16.83
CA THR A 114 6.66 24.39 -16.10
C THR A 114 6.91 23.37 -15.00
N ARG A 115 5.86 23.02 -14.24
CA ARG A 115 5.91 21.97 -13.21
C ARG A 115 6.38 20.64 -13.78
N ASP A 116 5.75 20.15 -14.85
CA ASP A 116 6.13 18.88 -15.48
C ASP A 116 7.59 18.89 -15.95
N THR A 117 8.07 20.04 -16.44
CA THR A 117 9.47 20.21 -16.84
C THR A 117 10.40 20.13 -15.63
N ILE A 118 10.12 20.84 -14.53
CA ILE A 118 10.89 20.83 -13.29
C ILE A 118 10.95 19.40 -12.71
N LEU A 119 9.82 18.71 -12.61
CA LEU A 119 9.75 17.37 -12.06
C LEU A 119 10.57 16.36 -12.86
N SER A 120 10.63 16.52 -14.20
CA SER A 120 11.38 15.61 -15.07
C SER A 120 12.88 15.52 -14.76
N PHE A 121 13.46 16.56 -14.12
CA PHE A 121 14.89 16.58 -13.81
C PHE A 121 15.32 15.47 -12.85
N GLY A 122 14.43 14.99 -11.99
CA GLY A 122 14.73 13.91 -11.04
C GLY A 122 15.19 12.64 -11.74
N GLU A 123 14.35 12.10 -12.63
CA GLU A 123 14.68 10.90 -13.42
C GLU A 123 15.75 11.17 -14.49
N ILE A 124 15.80 12.38 -15.04
CA ILE A 124 16.85 12.75 -16.02
C ILE A 124 18.24 12.70 -15.38
N LEU A 125 18.38 13.13 -14.14
CA LEU A 125 19.62 13.03 -13.38
C LEU A 125 19.94 11.58 -13.00
N SER A 126 18.98 10.86 -12.40
CA SER A 126 19.22 9.51 -11.89
C SER A 126 19.61 8.52 -12.98
N HIS A 127 18.88 8.47 -14.11
CA HIS A 127 19.17 7.49 -15.17
C HIS A 127 20.54 7.70 -15.82
N LYS A 128 20.98 8.95 -15.99
CA LYS A 128 22.31 9.26 -16.54
C LYS A 128 23.41 8.81 -15.60
N ILE A 129 23.30 9.15 -14.31
CA ILE A 129 24.30 8.78 -13.30
C ILE A 129 24.38 7.25 -13.17
N ILE A 130 23.24 6.56 -13.12
CA ILE A 130 23.18 5.10 -12.99
C ILE A 130 23.74 4.41 -14.23
N ALA A 131 23.50 4.94 -15.44
CA ALA A 131 24.09 4.38 -16.66
C ALA A 131 25.62 4.50 -16.69
N GLU A 132 26.16 5.62 -16.24
CA GLU A 132 27.61 5.78 -16.14
C GLU A 132 28.21 4.91 -15.02
N ALA A 133 27.49 4.70 -13.92
CA ALA A 133 27.89 3.78 -12.87
C ALA A 133 27.89 2.32 -13.36
N ALA A 134 26.89 1.92 -14.15
CA ALA A 134 26.84 0.60 -14.78
C ALA A 134 28.05 0.38 -15.72
N LYS A 135 28.36 1.36 -16.58
CA LYS A 135 29.55 1.33 -17.44
C LYS A 135 30.85 1.24 -16.63
N ALA A 136 30.94 1.95 -15.50
CA ALA A 136 32.10 1.90 -14.61
C ALA A 136 32.32 0.51 -13.98
N LYS A 137 31.24 -0.28 -13.82
CA LYS A 137 31.27 -1.68 -13.38
C LYS A 137 31.47 -2.70 -14.51
N GLY A 138 31.72 -2.24 -15.73
CA GLY A 138 31.94 -3.11 -16.90
C GLY A 138 30.65 -3.64 -17.52
N ILE A 139 29.49 -3.11 -17.16
CA ILE A 139 28.21 -3.46 -17.79
C ILE A 139 28.09 -2.70 -19.11
N ASP A 140 27.75 -3.41 -20.19
CA ASP A 140 27.45 -2.82 -21.49
C ASP A 140 26.09 -2.10 -21.46
N ALA A 141 26.10 -0.86 -20.97
CA ALA A 141 24.92 -0.07 -20.71
C ALA A 141 24.90 1.25 -21.51
N ILE A 142 23.71 1.68 -21.94
CA ILE A 142 23.46 2.99 -22.55
C ILE A 142 22.30 3.71 -21.86
N ALA A 143 22.46 5.01 -21.60
CA ALA A 143 21.35 5.88 -21.19
C ALA A 143 20.54 6.30 -22.42
N LYS A 144 19.23 6.11 -22.41
CA LYS A 144 18.32 6.61 -23.44
C LYS A 144 17.21 7.42 -22.78
N ASN A 145 17.01 8.66 -23.23
CA ASN A 145 15.95 9.51 -22.69
C ASN A 145 14.57 9.01 -23.15
N ALA A 146 13.70 8.66 -22.21
CA ALA A 146 12.34 8.18 -22.50
C ALA A 146 11.47 9.24 -23.17
N GLN A 147 11.79 10.54 -23.02
CA GLN A 147 11.12 11.62 -23.75
C GLN A 147 11.31 11.51 -25.27
N GLU A 148 12.34 10.80 -25.75
CA GLU A 148 12.51 10.54 -27.19
C GLU A 148 11.67 9.37 -27.68
N LEU A 149 11.09 8.59 -26.77
CA LEU A 149 10.36 7.35 -27.06
C LEU A 149 8.86 7.51 -26.80
N ILE A 150 8.49 8.03 -25.62
CA ILE A 150 7.10 8.11 -25.14
C ILE A 150 6.48 9.44 -25.56
N VAL A 151 5.42 9.33 -26.37
CA VAL A 151 4.65 10.46 -26.87
C VAL A 151 3.29 10.50 -26.16
N THR A 152 2.90 11.67 -25.67
CA THR A 152 1.62 11.89 -24.98
C THR A 152 0.75 12.93 -25.68
N PHE A 153 -0.53 12.95 -25.35
CA PHE A 153 -1.47 14.01 -25.73
C PHE A 153 -2.40 14.34 -24.55
N GLN A 154 -3.03 15.50 -24.62
CA GLN A 154 -4.02 15.92 -23.61
C GLN A 154 -5.43 15.54 -24.09
N SER A 155 -6.22 14.95 -23.19
CA SER A 155 -7.66 14.72 -23.42
C SER A 155 -8.41 14.85 -22.11
N LEU A 156 -9.48 15.65 -22.09
CA LEU A 156 -10.32 15.90 -20.91
C LEU A 156 -9.50 16.26 -19.65
N GLY A 157 -8.46 17.08 -19.81
CA GLY A 157 -7.56 17.51 -18.72
C GLY A 157 -6.60 16.43 -18.21
N ARG A 158 -6.46 15.30 -18.92
CA ARG A 158 -5.56 14.20 -18.57
C ARG A 158 -4.49 14.00 -19.63
N THR A 159 -3.27 13.72 -19.18
CA THR A 159 -2.18 13.24 -20.04
C THR A 159 -2.39 11.77 -20.38
N LEU A 160 -2.54 11.45 -21.67
CA LEU A 160 -2.67 10.09 -22.19
C LEU A 160 -1.49 9.76 -23.11
N VAL A 161 -1.16 8.46 -23.23
CA VAL A 161 -0.08 7.98 -24.08
C VAL A 161 -0.58 7.72 -25.51
N ASP A 162 0.11 8.26 -26.51
CA ASP A 162 -0.05 7.88 -27.91
C ASP A 162 0.74 6.58 -28.15
N TYR A 163 0.10 5.44 -27.91
CA TYR A 163 0.72 4.12 -28.05
C TYR A 163 1.20 3.85 -29.49
N LYS A 164 0.54 4.39 -30.50
CA LYS A 164 0.93 4.17 -31.90
C LYS A 164 2.30 4.80 -32.18
N LYS A 165 2.47 6.09 -31.85
CA LYS A 165 3.77 6.77 -32.01
C LYS A 165 4.82 6.21 -31.06
N THR A 166 4.44 5.94 -29.81
CA THR A 166 5.35 5.41 -28.80
C THR A 166 5.92 4.06 -29.23
N ASN A 167 5.08 3.10 -29.62
CA ASN A 167 5.53 1.79 -30.07
C ASN A 167 6.44 1.89 -31.30
N ALA A 168 6.13 2.77 -32.26
CA ALA A 168 6.99 3.00 -33.43
C ALA A 168 8.38 3.52 -33.02
N ASN A 169 8.45 4.48 -32.09
CA ASN A 169 9.73 5.01 -31.61
C ASN A 169 10.58 3.95 -30.90
N PHE A 170 9.95 3.12 -30.05
CA PHE A 170 10.62 1.99 -29.40
C PHE A 170 11.20 1.02 -30.44
N GLN A 171 10.40 0.61 -31.42
CA GLN A 171 10.86 -0.32 -32.47
C GLN A 171 12.04 0.24 -33.28
N VAL A 172 12.00 1.53 -33.64
CA VAL A 172 13.10 2.18 -34.37
C VAL A 172 14.38 2.21 -33.55
N PHE A 173 14.31 2.63 -32.29
CA PHE A 173 15.49 2.72 -31.43
C PHE A 173 16.08 1.32 -31.15
N PHE A 174 15.27 0.37 -30.72
CA PHE A 174 15.73 -0.96 -30.31
C PHE A 174 16.22 -1.81 -31.49
N LYS A 175 15.74 -1.59 -32.72
CA LYS A 175 16.30 -2.22 -33.93
C LYS A 175 17.76 -1.85 -34.19
N SER A 176 18.17 -0.65 -33.77
CA SER A 176 19.55 -0.15 -33.93
C SER A 176 20.44 -0.36 -32.71
N ASN A 177 19.85 -0.65 -31.55
CA ASN A 177 20.56 -0.79 -30.29
C ASN A 177 21.37 -2.10 -30.26
N LYS A 178 22.66 -1.98 -29.92
CA LYS A 178 23.56 -3.12 -29.74
C LYS A 178 23.96 -3.36 -28.29
N HIS A 179 23.57 -2.47 -27.38
CA HIS A 179 23.93 -2.57 -25.96
C HIS A 179 23.07 -3.60 -25.25
N GLN A 180 23.69 -4.37 -24.35
CA GLN A 180 22.99 -5.36 -23.53
C GLN A 180 21.95 -4.73 -22.59
N VAL A 181 22.26 -3.57 -22.02
CA VAL A 181 21.42 -2.86 -21.05
C VAL A 181 21.05 -1.46 -21.56
N VAL A 182 19.75 -1.16 -21.66
CA VAL A 182 19.26 0.20 -21.92
C VAL A 182 18.66 0.76 -20.64
N ILE A 183 19.17 1.88 -20.15
CA ILE A 183 18.64 2.55 -18.95
C ILE A 183 17.79 3.75 -19.37
N LEU A 184 16.52 3.73 -18.96
CA LEU A 184 15.52 4.75 -19.24
C LEU A 184 15.14 5.51 -17.96
N PRO A 185 14.95 6.84 -18.03
CA PRO A 185 14.24 7.56 -16.99
C PRO A 185 12.77 7.14 -16.99
N GLY A 186 12.23 6.77 -15.83
CA GLY A 186 10.79 6.60 -15.65
C GLY A 186 10.05 7.94 -15.70
N PHE A 187 8.71 7.92 -15.62
CA PHE A 187 7.84 9.08 -15.37
C PHE A 187 7.81 10.19 -16.45
N VAL A 188 8.87 10.36 -17.23
CA VAL A 188 9.07 11.45 -18.18
C VAL A 188 8.61 11.08 -19.59
N SER A 189 7.97 12.04 -20.26
CA SER A 189 7.52 11.92 -21.64
C SER A 189 7.53 13.28 -22.34
N LYS A 190 7.09 13.33 -23.60
CA LYS A 190 6.80 14.58 -24.29
C LYS A 190 5.53 14.48 -25.13
N ASN A 191 4.92 15.61 -25.44
CA ASN A 191 3.82 15.65 -26.40
C ASN A 191 4.32 15.69 -27.87
N ALA A 192 3.39 15.73 -28.82
CA ALA A 192 3.71 15.75 -30.24
C ALA A 192 4.50 17.00 -30.68
N GLU A 193 4.35 18.11 -29.97
CA GLU A 193 5.06 19.38 -30.19
C GLU A 193 6.45 19.42 -29.51
N GLY A 194 6.83 18.35 -28.80
CA GLY A 194 8.12 18.27 -28.12
C GLY A 194 8.15 18.91 -26.72
N ILE A 195 7.00 19.32 -26.18
CA ILE A 195 6.87 19.85 -24.83
C ILE A 195 6.96 18.69 -23.82
N VAL A 196 7.78 18.87 -22.79
CA VAL A 196 7.90 17.90 -21.69
C VAL A 196 6.56 17.73 -20.97
N THR A 197 6.21 16.47 -20.74
CA THR A 197 5.05 16.05 -19.97
C THR A 197 5.47 14.97 -18.96
N THR A 198 4.62 14.75 -17.97
CA THR A 198 4.78 13.64 -17.03
C THR A 198 3.64 12.65 -17.12
N LEU A 199 3.91 11.39 -16.77
CA LEU A 199 2.93 10.30 -16.75
C LEU A 199 2.10 10.27 -15.45
N GLY A 200 2.29 11.24 -14.55
CA GLY A 200 1.57 11.33 -13.29
C GLY A 200 2.00 10.27 -12.25
N ARG A 201 1.12 10.01 -11.29
CA ARG A 201 1.38 9.10 -10.16
C ARG A 201 1.68 7.68 -10.67
N GLY A 202 2.73 7.05 -10.14
CA GLY A 202 3.20 5.75 -10.60
C GLY A 202 3.82 5.78 -12.00
N GLY A 203 4.13 6.97 -12.54
CA GLY A 203 4.58 7.13 -13.92
C GLY A 203 5.84 6.34 -14.27
N SER A 204 6.73 6.05 -13.31
CA SER A 204 7.86 5.14 -13.54
C SER A 204 7.42 3.69 -13.78
N ASP A 205 6.41 3.19 -13.05
CA ASP A 205 5.83 1.87 -13.28
C ASP A 205 5.12 1.84 -14.64
N LEU A 206 4.40 2.91 -15.00
CA LEU A 206 3.77 3.03 -16.32
C LEU A 206 4.82 3.05 -17.45
N THR A 207 5.93 3.77 -17.30
CA THR A 207 7.05 3.73 -18.26
C THR A 207 7.56 2.31 -18.46
N ALA A 208 7.71 1.54 -17.38
CA ALA A 208 8.17 0.15 -17.45
C ALA A 208 7.14 -0.75 -18.14
N SER A 209 5.85 -0.60 -17.83
CA SER A 209 4.77 -1.30 -18.51
C SER A 209 4.69 -0.99 -20.01
N ILE A 210 4.76 0.28 -20.40
CA ILE A 210 4.79 0.71 -21.80
C ILE A 210 5.98 0.07 -22.52
N THR A 211 7.15 0.12 -21.88
CA THR A 211 8.40 -0.45 -22.43
C THR A 211 8.27 -1.96 -22.62
N ALA A 212 7.75 -2.68 -21.62
CA ALA A 212 7.54 -4.12 -21.70
C ALA A 212 6.57 -4.50 -22.81
N CYS A 213 5.45 -3.78 -22.96
CA CYS A 213 4.49 -4.04 -24.02
C CYS A 213 5.02 -3.69 -25.41
N ALA A 214 5.73 -2.56 -25.55
CA ALA A 214 6.29 -2.11 -26.82
C ALA A 214 7.39 -3.03 -27.35
N LEU A 215 8.11 -3.71 -26.45
CA LEU A 215 9.20 -4.64 -26.75
C LEU A 215 8.79 -6.12 -26.65
N GLU A 216 7.53 -6.40 -26.34
CA GLU A 216 7.00 -7.75 -26.10
C GLU A 216 7.90 -8.54 -25.15
N ALA A 217 8.21 -7.90 -24.01
CA ALA A 217 9.11 -8.44 -23.01
C ALA A 217 8.58 -9.76 -22.43
N GLU A 218 9.50 -10.64 -22.08
CA GLU A 218 9.18 -11.94 -21.49
C GLU A 218 8.51 -11.79 -20.12
N PHE A 219 8.95 -10.80 -19.33
CA PHE A 219 8.33 -10.37 -18.08
C PHE A 219 8.82 -8.98 -17.68
N LEU A 220 8.08 -8.36 -16.77
CA LEU A 220 8.44 -7.11 -16.10
C LEU A 220 8.77 -7.40 -14.63
N GLU A 221 9.93 -6.96 -14.14
CA GLU A 221 10.24 -6.96 -12.70
C GLU A 221 10.09 -5.55 -12.12
N ILE A 222 9.30 -5.41 -11.06
CA ILE A 222 9.17 -4.18 -10.26
C ILE A 222 9.95 -4.40 -8.97
N TRP A 223 11.08 -3.74 -8.86
CA TRP A 223 11.98 -3.75 -7.71
C TRP A 223 11.65 -2.60 -6.76
N THR A 224 11.28 -2.97 -5.53
CA THR A 224 10.84 -2.08 -4.47
C THR A 224 11.51 -2.45 -3.13
N ASP A 225 11.02 -1.90 -2.03
CA ASP A 225 11.46 -2.12 -0.66
C ASP A 225 10.75 -3.28 0.07
N VAL A 226 9.94 -4.07 -0.65
CA VAL A 226 9.20 -5.22 -0.11
C VAL A 226 9.38 -6.47 -0.97
N SER A 227 9.43 -7.63 -0.31
CA SER A 227 9.62 -8.95 -0.94
C SER A 227 8.34 -9.54 -1.51
N GLY A 228 7.62 -8.73 -2.29
CA GLY A 228 6.34 -9.09 -2.88
C GLY A 228 5.13 -8.61 -2.08
N MET A 229 3.97 -9.17 -2.43
CA MET A 229 2.70 -8.98 -1.75
C MET A 229 2.52 -10.03 -0.66
N TYR A 230 1.77 -9.69 0.39
CA TYR A 230 1.53 -10.56 1.53
C TYR A 230 0.04 -10.79 1.75
N THR A 231 -0.33 -11.92 2.36
CA THR A 231 -1.72 -12.28 2.69
C THR A 231 -2.39 -11.26 3.63
N ALA A 232 -1.60 -10.50 4.38
CA ALA A 232 -2.01 -9.35 5.20
C ALA A 232 -0.78 -8.46 5.47
N HIS A 233 -0.98 -7.25 5.99
CA HIS A 233 0.14 -6.36 6.29
C HIS A 233 1.05 -6.96 7.40
N PRO A 234 2.34 -7.29 7.13
CA PRO A 234 3.18 -8.04 8.08
C PRO A 234 3.42 -7.34 9.42
N ALA A 235 3.46 -6.01 9.44
CA ALA A 235 3.60 -5.25 10.68
C ALA A 235 2.38 -5.37 11.62
N LEU A 236 1.18 -5.68 11.10
CA LEU A 236 -0.06 -5.81 11.89
C LEU A 236 -0.43 -7.27 12.16
N VAL A 237 -0.04 -8.17 11.25
CA VAL A 237 -0.34 -9.60 11.30
C VAL A 237 0.98 -10.37 11.16
N LYS A 238 1.52 -10.84 12.29
CA LYS A 238 2.86 -11.48 12.34
C LYS A 238 2.94 -12.77 11.52
N GLN A 239 1.82 -13.46 11.37
CA GLN A 239 1.66 -14.70 10.62
C GLN A 239 1.37 -14.49 9.13
N ALA A 240 1.42 -13.24 8.64
CA ALA A 240 1.25 -12.94 7.23
C ALA A 240 2.30 -13.69 6.40
N LYS A 241 1.85 -14.34 5.32
CA LYS A 241 2.69 -15.11 4.42
C LYS A 241 2.91 -14.31 3.14
N SER A 242 4.09 -14.47 2.53
CA SER A 242 4.32 -13.95 1.18
C SER A 242 3.43 -14.72 0.19
N ILE A 243 2.83 -13.98 -0.73
CA ILE A 243 2.00 -14.53 -1.80
C ILE A 243 2.93 -14.86 -2.97
N ALA A 244 3.10 -16.14 -3.28
CA ALA A 244 4.00 -16.55 -4.37
C ALA A 244 3.48 -16.14 -5.75
N GLU A 245 2.17 -16.30 -5.97
CA GLU A 245 1.50 -15.98 -7.24
C GLU A 245 0.13 -15.33 -7.00
N ILE A 246 -0.28 -14.36 -7.80
CA ILE A 246 -1.57 -13.67 -7.68
C ILE A 246 -2.08 -13.23 -9.05
N SER A 247 -3.40 -13.15 -9.24
CA SER A 247 -3.90 -12.66 -10.53
C SER A 247 -3.74 -11.14 -10.63
N TYR A 248 -3.74 -10.60 -11.86
CA TYR A 248 -3.76 -9.15 -12.05
C TYR A 248 -4.90 -8.48 -11.29
N GLN A 249 -6.10 -9.07 -11.36
CA GLN A 249 -7.27 -8.48 -10.70
C GLN A 249 -7.13 -8.50 -9.18
N GLU A 250 -6.69 -9.62 -8.59
CA GLU A 250 -6.49 -9.72 -7.15
C GLU A 250 -5.42 -8.74 -6.66
N ALA A 251 -4.32 -8.61 -7.40
CA ALA A 251 -3.25 -7.66 -7.06
C ALA A 251 -3.75 -6.21 -7.12
N MET A 252 -4.56 -5.86 -8.13
CA MET A 252 -5.17 -4.54 -8.27
C MET A 252 -6.12 -4.24 -7.09
N GLU A 253 -6.98 -5.18 -6.72
CA GLU A 253 -7.93 -5.05 -5.61
C GLU A 253 -7.21 -4.92 -4.26
N LEU A 254 -6.20 -5.75 -3.99
CA LEU A 254 -5.39 -5.64 -2.78
C LEU A 254 -4.72 -4.27 -2.67
N SER A 255 -4.18 -3.78 -3.79
CA SER A 255 -3.45 -2.52 -3.83
C SER A 255 -4.36 -1.31 -3.72
N HIS A 256 -5.54 -1.37 -4.32
CA HIS A 256 -6.58 -0.36 -4.16
C HIS A 256 -6.96 -0.19 -2.68
N PHE A 257 -7.13 -1.30 -1.96
CA PHE A 257 -7.49 -1.30 -0.54
C PHE A 257 -6.30 -1.29 0.44
N GLY A 258 -5.16 -0.73 0.02
CA GLY A 258 -4.10 -0.32 0.94
C GLY A 258 -2.82 -1.15 0.94
N ALA A 259 -2.74 -2.26 0.18
CA ALA A 259 -1.47 -2.94 -0.08
C ALA A 259 -0.66 -2.19 -1.15
N LYS A 260 -0.13 -1.00 -0.81
CA LYS A 260 0.50 -0.02 -1.73
C LYS A 260 1.83 -0.48 -2.36
N VAL A 261 1.80 -1.59 -3.10
CA VAL A 261 2.95 -2.19 -3.79
C VAL A 261 2.94 -1.84 -5.27
N ILE A 262 1.76 -1.84 -5.88
CA ILE A 262 1.55 -1.46 -7.29
C ILE A 262 0.51 -0.35 -7.37
N TYR A 263 0.59 0.45 -8.43
CA TYR A 263 -0.47 1.40 -8.77
C TYR A 263 -1.30 0.83 -9.92
N PRO A 264 -2.53 0.34 -9.69
CA PRO A 264 -3.30 -0.44 -10.67
C PRO A 264 -3.35 0.13 -12.11
N PRO A 265 -3.52 1.45 -12.32
CA PRO A 265 -3.54 2.01 -13.67
C PRO A 265 -2.24 1.80 -14.47
N THR A 266 -1.10 1.58 -13.82
CA THR A 266 0.18 1.40 -14.50
C THR A 266 0.31 0.01 -15.11
N LEU A 267 -0.47 -0.97 -14.66
CA LEU A 267 -0.44 -2.35 -15.17
C LEU A 267 -1.43 -2.59 -16.31
N GLN A 268 -2.33 -1.65 -16.60
CA GLN A 268 -3.33 -1.83 -17.66
C GLN A 268 -2.74 -2.27 -19.01
N PRO A 269 -1.61 -1.70 -19.51
CA PRO A 269 -1.02 -2.15 -20.77
C PRO A 269 -0.50 -3.58 -20.71
N ILE A 270 0.00 -4.00 -19.54
CA ILE A 270 0.55 -5.32 -19.28
C ILE A 270 -0.55 -6.39 -19.33
N ILE A 271 -1.70 -6.09 -18.74
CA ILE A 271 -2.86 -6.99 -18.70
C ILE A 271 -3.33 -7.34 -20.11
N GLU A 272 -3.44 -6.35 -21.00
CA GLU A 272 -3.86 -6.56 -22.40
C GLU A 272 -2.91 -7.46 -23.18
N LYS A 273 -1.62 -7.45 -22.83
CA LYS A 273 -0.56 -8.25 -23.47
C LYS A 273 -0.23 -9.55 -22.72
N ASN A 274 -0.89 -9.82 -21.58
CA ASN A 274 -0.61 -10.96 -20.71
C ASN A 274 0.88 -11.12 -20.32
N ILE A 275 1.61 -10.02 -20.11
CA ILE A 275 3.04 -10.06 -19.75
C ILE A 275 3.20 -10.27 -18.23
N PRO A 276 3.80 -11.37 -17.75
CA PRO A 276 3.96 -11.60 -16.32
C PRO A 276 4.72 -10.48 -15.60
N VAL A 277 4.31 -10.15 -14.39
CA VAL A 277 4.98 -9.13 -13.54
C VAL A 277 5.52 -9.77 -12.28
N TYR A 278 6.77 -9.53 -11.95
CA TYR A 278 7.38 -9.95 -10.68
C TYR A 278 7.56 -8.75 -9.76
N ILE A 279 7.07 -8.83 -8.53
CA ILE A 279 7.39 -7.88 -7.47
C ILE A 279 8.57 -8.41 -6.68
N LYS A 280 9.67 -7.64 -6.64
CA LYS A 280 10.96 -8.03 -6.06
C LYS A 280 11.45 -6.99 -5.05
N ASN A 281 12.35 -7.41 -4.15
CA ASN A 281 12.95 -6.54 -3.15
C ASN A 281 14.40 -6.21 -3.49
N THR A 282 14.72 -4.93 -3.63
CA THR A 282 16.11 -4.47 -3.86
C THR A 282 17.02 -4.74 -2.67
N PHE A 283 16.46 -4.74 -1.45
CA PHE A 283 17.22 -4.94 -0.21
C PHE A 283 17.38 -6.42 0.14
N GLU A 284 16.50 -7.28 -0.36
CA GLU A 284 16.56 -8.75 -0.22
C GLU A 284 16.42 -9.45 -1.60
N PRO A 285 17.41 -9.34 -2.51
CA PRO A 285 17.27 -9.81 -3.89
C PRO A 285 17.10 -11.33 -4.05
N SER A 286 17.46 -12.10 -3.03
CA SER A 286 17.29 -13.56 -3.00
C SER A 286 15.86 -14.01 -2.77
N ASP A 287 15.00 -13.13 -2.21
CA ASP A 287 13.62 -13.49 -1.96
C ASP A 287 12.88 -13.76 -3.27
N ALA A 288 12.03 -14.79 -3.28
CA ALA A 288 11.29 -15.18 -4.49
C ALA A 288 10.44 -14.02 -5.04
N GLY A 289 9.81 -13.25 -4.14
CA GLY A 289 8.88 -12.18 -4.50
C GLY A 289 7.48 -12.72 -4.80
N THR A 290 6.71 -11.94 -5.55
CA THR A 290 5.35 -12.30 -5.99
C THR A 290 5.27 -12.24 -7.51
N LEU A 291 4.80 -13.31 -8.13
CA LEU A 291 4.44 -13.37 -9.54
C LEU A 291 2.98 -12.91 -9.72
N ILE A 292 2.74 -11.98 -10.63
CA ILE A 292 1.42 -11.50 -11.04
C ILE A 292 1.15 -11.95 -12.47
N THR A 293 0.09 -12.74 -12.67
CA THR A 293 -0.26 -13.39 -13.94
C THR A 293 -1.76 -13.28 -14.23
N ASN A 294 -2.21 -13.78 -15.38
CA ASN A 294 -3.63 -13.72 -15.75
C ASN A 294 -4.51 -14.71 -14.95
N THR A 295 -3.95 -15.86 -14.61
CA THR A 295 -4.63 -16.94 -13.89
C THR A 295 -3.69 -17.47 -12.82
N THR A 296 -4.26 -17.91 -11.70
CA THR A 296 -3.48 -18.56 -10.64
C THR A 296 -3.92 -20.01 -10.47
N GLU A 297 -2.99 -20.89 -10.10
CA GLU A 297 -3.30 -22.25 -9.66
C GLU A 297 -3.58 -22.30 -8.13
N ALA A 298 -3.89 -21.17 -7.50
CA ALA A 298 -4.01 -21.08 -6.06
C ALA A 298 -5.22 -21.88 -5.53
N GLU A 299 -4.98 -22.78 -4.58
CA GLU A 299 -6.04 -23.59 -3.95
C GLU A 299 -6.98 -22.77 -3.05
N THR A 300 -6.53 -21.61 -2.56
CA THR A 300 -7.28 -20.77 -1.62
C THR A 300 -8.06 -19.68 -2.33
N VAL A 301 -9.38 -19.65 -2.11
CA VAL A 301 -10.27 -18.64 -2.70
C VAL A 301 -9.93 -17.21 -2.26
N VAL A 302 -9.52 -17.03 -1.00
CA VAL A 302 -9.09 -15.72 -0.48
C VAL A 302 -7.57 -15.64 -0.61
N ARG A 303 -7.09 -14.59 -1.29
CA ARG A 303 -5.67 -14.38 -1.55
C ARG A 303 -5.01 -13.42 -0.58
N GLY A 304 -5.74 -12.39 -0.14
CA GLY A 304 -5.22 -11.48 0.87
C GLY A 304 -6.30 -10.67 1.58
N ILE A 305 -5.88 -10.03 2.67
CA ILE A 305 -6.66 -9.07 3.44
C ILE A 305 -5.87 -7.76 3.46
N SER A 306 -6.49 -6.68 3.00
CA SER A 306 -5.92 -5.34 3.02
C SER A 306 -6.81 -4.39 3.83
N HIS A 307 -6.29 -3.19 4.10
CA HIS A 307 -7.02 -2.18 4.84
C HIS A 307 -6.59 -0.76 4.48
N ILE A 308 -7.52 0.18 4.64
CA ILE A 308 -7.27 1.62 4.58
C ILE A 308 -7.68 2.22 5.92
N ASN A 309 -6.74 2.92 6.57
CA ASN A 309 -6.98 3.67 7.80
C ASN A 309 -7.48 5.08 7.49
N ASP A 310 -7.91 5.79 8.54
CA ASP A 310 -8.20 7.21 8.49
C ASP A 310 -9.28 7.55 7.46
N ILE A 311 -10.37 6.77 7.51
CA ILE A 311 -11.57 6.95 6.67
C ILE A 311 -12.65 7.66 7.49
N ALA A 312 -13.43 8.49 6.80
CA ALA A 312 -14.71 8.98 7.26
C ALA A 312 -15.86 8.39 6.42
N LEU A 313 -16.98 8.08 7.08
CA LEU A 313 -18.21 7.64 6.44
C LEU A 313 -19.20 8.81 6.42
N LEU A 314 -19.59 9.22 5.22
CA LEU A 314 -20.62 10.22 4.98
C LEU A 314 -21.94 9.50 4.69
N THR A 315 -23.02 9.86 5.38
CA THR A 315 -24.34 9.30 5.15
C THR A 315 -25.33 10.39 4.77
N LEU A 316 -25.82 10.30 3.53
CA LEU A 316 -26.95 11.08 3.03
C LEU A 316 -28.21 10.24 3.21
N GLU A 317 -29.21 10.75 3.94
CA GLU A 317 -30.46 10.03 4.20
C GLU A 317 -31.68 10.95 4.19
N GLY A 318 -32.82 10.41 3.76
CA GLY A 318 -34.07 11.15 3.76
C GLY A 318 -35.20 10.47 3.00
N SER A 319 -36.43 10.63 3.51
CA SER A 319 -37.63 10.08 2.86
C SER A 319 -37.93 10.72 1.51
N GLY A 320 -37.45 11.94 1.27
CA GLY A 320 -37.60 12.63 -0.01
C GLY A 320 -36.74 12.06 -1.15
N MET A 321 -35.81 11.14 -0.85
CA MET A 321 -34.96 10.49 -1.86
C MET A 321 -35.64 9.30 -2.55
N ILE A 322 -36.65 8.69 -1.92
CA ILE A 322 -37.23 7.43 -2.37
C ILE A 322 -37.87 7.60 -3.77
N GLY A 323 -37.39 6.84 -4.76
CA GLY A 323 -37.92 6.88 -6.12
C GLY A 323 -37.65 8.18 -6.88
N VAL A 324 -36.76 9.04 -6.36
CA VAL A 324 -36.37 10.31 -7.00
C VAL A 324 -34.95 10.19 -7.55
N PRO A 325 -34.78 10.09 -8.88
CA PRO A 325 -33.46 10.08 -9.50
C PRO A 325 -32.71 11.40 -9.25
N GLY A 326 -31.38 11.33 -9.16
CA GLY A 326 -30.51 12.51 -9.21
C GLY A 326 -29.81 12.89 -7.90
N TYR A 327 -30.27 12.41 -6.73
CA TYR A 327 -29.56 12.65 -5.46
C TYR A 327 -28.14 12.11 -5.48
N SER A 328 -27.93 10.87 -5.95
CA SER A 328 -26.61 10.26 -6.09
C SER A 328 -25.72 11.00 -7.10
N GLN A 329 -26.30 11.43 -8.24
CA GLN A 329 -25.58 12.21 -9.25
C GLN A 329 -25.11 13.55 -8.67
N LYS A 330 -26.00 14.29 -8.00
CA LYS A 330 -25.69 15.59 -7.40
C LYS A 330 -24.61 15.44 -6.33
N LEU A 331 -24.74 14.46 -5.44
CA LEU A 331 -23.75 14.15 -4.40
C LEU A 331 -22.36 13.87 -4.99
N LEU A 332 -22.27 12.99 -5.99
CA LEU A 332 -20.98 12.65 -6.63
C LEU A 332 -20.42 13.82 -7.45
N THR A 333 -21.27 14.67 -8.02
CA THR A 333 -20.84 15.86 -8.77
C THR A 333 -20.17 16.87 -7.85
N VAL A 334 -20.76 17.14 -6.69
CA VAL A 334 -20.20 18.03 -5.67
C VAL A 334 -18.82 17.55 -5.25
N LEU A 335 -18.69 16.26 -4.88
CA LEU A 335 -17.40 15.69 -4.50
C LEU A 335 -16.36 15.78 -5.63
N ALA A 336 -16.75 15.49 -6.87
CA ALA A 336 -15.86 15.54 -8.02
C ALA A 336 -15.35 16.96 -8.34
N GLN A 337 -16.21 17.98 -8.21
CA GLN A 337 -15.85 19.40 -8.41
C GLN A 337 -14.77 19.86 -7.43
N HIS A 338 -14.76 19.27 -6.24
CA HIS A 338 -13.81 19.57 -5.17
C HIS A 338 -12.64 18.58 -5.10
N HIS A 339 -12.53 17.68 -6.09
CA HIS A 339 -11.47 16.67 -6.17
C HIS A 339 -11.40 15.70 -4.98
N ILE A 340 -12.50 15.54 -4.24
CA ILE A 340 -12.59 14.62 -3.11
C ILE A 340 -12.71 13.19 -3.62
N ASN A 341 -11.80 12.31 -3.19
CA ASN A 341 -11.75 10.94 -3.68
C ASN A 341 -12.68 10.02 -2.88
N VAL A 342 -13.66 9.41 -3.56
CA VAL A 342 -14.55 8.41 -2.97
C VAL A 342 -13.93 7.02 -3.05
N VAL A 343 -13.67 6.41 -1.89
CA VAL A 343 -13.04 5.09 -1.76
C VAL A 343 -14.07 3.96 -1.85
N MET A 344 -15.27 4.17 -1.31
CA MET A 344 -16.36 3.20 -1.38
C MET A 344 -17.73 3.87 -1.40
N ILE A 345 -18.70 3.17 -2.01
CA ILE A 345 -20.09 3.59 -2.08
C ILE A 345 -20.96 2.38 -1.70
N THR A 346 -21.94 2.60 -0.83
CA THR A 346 -23.00 1.64 -0.57
C THR A 346 -24.33 2.36 -0.45
N GLN A 347 -25.37 1.79 -1.05
CA GLN A 347 -26.71 2.38 -1.06
C GLN A 347 -27.69 1.32 -0.58
N ALA A 348 -28.57 1.71 0.35
CA ALA A 348 -29.67 0.84 0.77
C ALA A 348 -30.63 0.61 -0.40
N SER A 349 -31.14 -0.61 -0.55
CA SER A 349 -32.11 -0.96 -1.61
C SER A 349 -33.44 -0.20 -1.49
N SER A 350 -33.74 0.37 -0.32
CA SER A 350 -34.87 1.26 -0.10
C SER A 350 -34.68 2.65 -0.71
N GLU A 351 -33.50 2.95 -1.27
CA GLU A 351 -33.09 4.27 -1.80
C GLU A 351 -33.10 5.40 -0.76
N HIS A 352 -33.37 5.08 0.50
CA HIS A 352 -33.48 6.05 1.58
C HIS A 352 -32.12 6.57 2.07
N SER A 353 -31.02 5.87 1.79
CA SER A 353 -29.69 6.28 2.22
C SER A 353 -28.57 5.92 1.25
N ILE A 354 -27.61 6.81 1.13
CA ILE A 354 -26.33 6.62 0.44
C ILE A 354 -25.21 6.83 1.45
N CYS A 355 -24.28 5.89 1.53
CA CYS A 355 -23.08 5.98 2.35
C CYS A 355 -21.83 6.03 1.47
N LEU A 356 -20.94 6.99 1.75
CA LEU A 356 -19.68 7.18 1.03
C LEU A 356 -18.50 7.12 2.01
N GLY A 357 -17.47 6.34 1.67
CA GLY A 357 -16.20 6.36 2.39
C GLY A 357 -15.22 7.30 1.70
N ILE A 358 -14.67 8.27 2.43
CA ILE A 358 -13.66 9.23 1.95
C ILE A 358 -12.48 9.33 2.94
N ASP A 359 -11.42 10.03 2.54
CA ASP A 359 -10.32 10.35 3.46
C ASP A 359 -10.84 11.22 4.63
N ALA A 360 -10.48 10.86 5.87
CA ALA A 360 -10.95 11.57 7.05
C ALA A 360 -10.47 13.04 7.11
N ALA A 361 -9.36 13.37 6.45
CA ALA A 361 -8.86 14.74 6.36
C ALA A 361 -9.78 15.64 5.52
N GLU A 362 -10.54 15.07 4.58
CA GLU A 362 -11.45 15.81 3.71
C GLU A 362 -12.88 15.90 4.28
N ALA A 363 -13.14 15.24 5.41
CA ALA A 363 -14.50 15.00 5.91
C ALA A 363 -15.29 16.26 6.27
N ASP A 364 -14.67 17.22 6.97
CA ASP A 364 -15.37 18.45 7.39
C ASP A 364 -15.70 19.32 6.18
N PHE A 365 -14.74 19.46 5.27
CA PHE A 365 -14.92 20.21 4.03
C PHE A 365 -15.96 19.57 3.11
N ALA A 366 -15.94 18.24 3.00
CA ALA A 366 -16.97 17.50 2.27
C ALA A 366 -18.36 17.74 2.86
N GLN A 367 -18.50 17.70 4.19
CA GLN A 367 -19.77 17.96 4.86
C GLN A 367 -20.32 19.35 4.54
N GLU A 368 -19.51 20.39 4.74
CA GLU A 368 -19.91 21.77 4.49
C GLU A 368 -20.39 21.97 3.04
N THR A 369 -19.59 21.51 2.08
CA THR A 369 -19.90 21.65 0.65
C THR A 369 -21.14 20.88 0.23
N ILE A 370 -21.34 19.67 0.78
CA ILE A 370 -22.54 18.86 0.49
C ILE A 370 -23.77 19.53 1.10
N ASP A 371 -23.72 19.93 2.36
CA ASP A 371 -24.87 20.57 3.04
C ASP A 371 -25.26 21.88 2.34
N GLU A 372 -24.30 22.68 1.87
CA GLU A 372 -24.57 23.86 1.05
C GLU A 372 -25.27 23.48 -0.27
N ALA A 373 -24.74 22.49 -1.00
CA ALA A 373 -25.33 22.05 -2.26
C ALA A 373 -26.76 21.50 -2.10
N PHE A 374 -27.09 20.91 -0.94
CA PHE A 374 -28.40 20.37 -0.62
C PHE A 374 -29.25 21.24 0.31
N ALA A 375 -28.88 22.51 0.53
CA ALA A 375 -29.52 23.39 1.51
C ALA A 375 -31.06 23.45 1.37
N LEU A 376 -31.60 23.55 0.15
CA LEU A 376 -33.04 23.57 -0.10
C LEU A 376 -33.73 22.24 0.27
N ASP A 377 -33.09 21.11 -0.04
CA ASP A 377 -33.61 19.78 0.29
C ASP A 377 -33.62 19.54 1.81
N ILE A 378 -32.61 20.06 2.51
CA ILE A 378 -32.51 20.03 3.99
C ILE A 378 -33.56 20.95 4.62
N GLU A 379 -33.68 22.19 4.15
CA GLU A 379 -34.65 23.18 4.66
C GLU A 379 -36.10 22.70 4.50
N THR A 380 -36.39 22.08 3.35
CA THR A 380 -37.72 21.48 3.08
C THR A 380 -37.92 20.11 3.73
N LYS A 381 -36.96 19.65 4.54
CA LYS A 381 -36.98 18.37 5.27
C LYS A 381 -37.18 17.14 4.38
N LYS A 382 -36.73 17.22 3.12
CA LYS A 382 -36.69 16.07 2.22
C LYS A 382 -35.56 15.12 2.61
N ILE A 383 -34.46 15.69 3.07
CA ILE A 383 -33.30 14.97 3.59
C ILE A 383 -32.81 15.57 4.90
N ASN A 384 -32.01 14.79 5.62
CA ASN A 384 -31.25 15.27 6.77
C ASN A 384 -29.93 15.92 6.30
N PRO A 385 -29.33 16.81 7.11
CA PRO A 385 -27.93 17.21 6.94
C PRO A 385 -27.03 15.97 6.88
N ILE A 386 -25.92 16.07 6.13
CA ILE A 386 -25.01 14.94 5.96
C ILE A 386 -24.44 14.52 7.31
N ARG A 387 -24.56 13.23 7.63
CA ARG A 387 -23.97 12.66 8.84
C ARG A 387 -22.54 12.21 8.56
N VAL A 388 -21.60 12.66 9.38
CA VAL A 388 -20.18 12.31 9.30
C VAL A 388 -19.78 11.42 10.47
N GLU A 389 -19.21 10.26 10.19
CA GLU A 389 -18.53 9.42 11.18
C GLU A 389 -17.05 9.29 10.84
N LYS A 390 -16.18 9.77 11.75
CA LYS A 390 -14.72 9.71 11.60
C LYS A 390 -14.11 8.56 12.41
N ALA A 391 -12.78 8.43 12.32
CA ALA A 391 -11.98 7.42 13.02
C ALA A 391 -12.37 5.98 12.62
N LEU A 392 -12.64 5.77 11.33
CA LEU A 392 -12.99 4.49 10.76
C LEU A 392 -11.85 3.91 9.93
N SER A 393 -11.99 2.63 9.60
CA SER A 393 -11.09 1.95 8.68
C SER A 393 -11.89 1.00 7.79
N ILE A 394 -11.46 0.88 6.55
CA ILE A 394 -11.98 -0.11 5.60
C ILE A 394 -11.08 -1.34 5.69
N ILE A 395 -11.67 -2.52 5.84
CA ILE A 395 -11.00 -3.80 5.63
C ILE A 395 -11.55 -4.42 4.37
N ALA A 396 -10.66 -4.94 3.53
CA ALA A 396 -11.02 -5.64 2.30
C ALA A 396 -10.51 -7.07 2.35
N LEU A 397 -11.39 -8.02 2.09
CA LEU A 397 -11.08 -9.41 1.79
C LEU A 397 -11.04 -9.56 0.27
N VAL A 398 -9.90 -9.98 -0.28
CA VAL A 398 -9.67 -10.07 -1.72
C VAL A 398 -9.39 -11.50 -2.13
N GLY A 399 -10.02 -11.92 -3.23
CA GLY A 399 -9.85 -13.24 -3.79
C GLY A 399 -10.66 -13.43 -5.08
N GLU A 400 -10.21 -14.31 -5.94
CA GLU A 400 -10.96 -14.67 -7.15
C GLU A 400 -12.14 -15.60 -6.87
N ASN A 401 -13.14 -15.52 -7.75
CA ASN A 401 -14.30 -16.41 -7.77
C ASN A 401 -15.08 -16.51 -6.44
N MET A 402 -15.03 -15.51 -5.53
CA MET A 402 -15.79 -15.59 -4.28
C MET A 402 -17.31 -15.74 -4.52
N LYS A 403 -17.81 -15.21 -5.64
CA LYS A 403 -19.19 -15.42 -6.12
C LYS A 403 -19.61 -16.88 -6.22
N ASN A 404 -18.69 -17.74 -6.61
CA ASN A 404 -18.95 -19.16 -6.83
C ASN A 404 -18.70 -19.99 -5.55
N HIS A 405 -18.19 -19.37 -4.49
CA HIS A 405 -17.90 -20.02 -3.21
C HIS A 405 -18.85 -19.52 -2.12
N GLN A 406 -19.90 -20.30 -1.89
CA GLN A 406 -20.93 -19.97 -0.91
C GLN A 406 -20.34 -19.84 0.51
N GLY A 407 -20.75 -18.79 1.22
CA GLY A 407 -20.47 -18.61 2.64
C GLY A 407 -19.20 -17.83 2.99
N ILE A 408 -18.44 -17.30 2.02
CA ILE A 408 -17.24 -16.48 2.31
C ILE A 408 -17.61 -15.19 3.06
N SER A 409 -18.59 -14.44 2.58
CA SER A 409 -19.10 -13.25 3.26
C SER A 409 -19.61 -13.58 4.67
N GLY A 410 -20.42 -14.64 4.80
CA GLY A 410 -20.91 -15.14 6.08
C GLY A 410 -19.76 -15.51 7.04
N ARG A 411 -18.70 -16.16 6.56
CA ARG A 411 -17.51 -16.50 7.34
C ARG A 411 -16.77 -15.24 7.80
N MET A 412 -16.59 -14.25 6.94
CA MET A 412 -15.96 -12.96 7.27
C MET A 412 -16.73 -12.25 8.39
N PHE A 413 -18.03 -12.01 8.20
CA PHE A 413 -18.85 -11.29 9.18
C PHE A 413 -19.02 -12.07 10.49
N ARG A 414 -19.12 -13.40 10.43
CA ARG A 414 -19.12 -14.25 11.62
C ARG A 414 -17.81 -14.15 12.41
N ALA A 415 -16.67 -14.16 11.73
CA ALA A 415 -15.38 -14.04 12.38
C ALA A 415 -15.23 -12.69 13.10
N LEU A 416 -15.63 -11.59 12.42
CA LEU A 416 -15.66 -10.25 13.01
C LEU A 416 -16.62 -10.15 14.19
N GLY A 417 -17.86 -10.61 14.03
CA GLY A 417 -18.90 -10.57 15.06
C GLY A 417 -18.52 -11.39 16.31
N ASN A 418 -18.01 -12.61 16.14
CA ASN A 418 -17.52 -13.45 17.24
C ASN A 418 -16.37 -12.81 18.03
N ASN A 419 -15.67 -11.85 17.42
CA ASN A 419 -14.57 -11.10 18.04
C ASN A 419 -14.99 -9.68 18.43
N ASN A 420 -16.29 -9.39 18.53
CA ASN A 420 -16.84 -8.09 18.93
C ASN A 420 -16.31 -6.93 18.06
N VAL A 421 -16.07 -7.18 16.77
CA VAL A 421 -15.75 -6.12 15.80
C VAL A 421 -17.06 -5.71 15.13
N ASN A 422 -17.49 -4.47 15.43
CA ASN A 422 -18.73 -3.94 14.87
C ASN A 422 -18.53 -3.47 13.42
N VAL A 423 -19.42 -3.89 12.52
CA VAL A 423 -19.40 -3.52 11.11
C VAL A 423 -20.41 -2.41 10.87
N LYS A 424 -19.93 -1.24 10.43
CA LYS A 424 -20.76 -0.04 10.20
C LYS A 424 -21.33 0.03 8.79
N ALA A 425 -20.57 -0.41 7.80
CA ALA A 425 -20.97 -0.43 6.41
C ALA A 425 -20.32 -1.61 5.69
N ILE A 426 -20.98 -2.08 4.65
CA ILE A 426 -20.51 -3.19 3.81
C ILE A 426 -20.61 -2.75 2.36
N ALA A 427 -19.59 -3.07 1.56
CA ALA A 427 -19.70 -3.02 0.10
C ALA A 427 -19.18 -4.33 -0.50
N GLN A 428 -19.98 -4.88 -1.41
CA GLN A 428 -19.67 -6.06 -2.19
C GLN A 428 -20.18 -5.82 -3.62
N GLY A 429 -19.26 -5.81 -4.58
CA GLY A 429 -19.60 -5.63 -6.00
C GLY A 429 -20.14 -6.90 -6.66
N ALA A 430 -20.76 -6.77 -7.83
CA ALA A 430 -21.33 -7.88 -8.60
C ALA A 430 -20.30 -8.90 -9.11
N SER A 431 -19.01 -8.51 -9.15
CA SER A 431 -17.87 -9.37 -9.47
C SER A 431 -17.43 -10.24 -8.29
N GLU A 432 -17.83 -9.90 -7.06
CA GLU A 432 -17.42 -10.51 -5.79
C GLU A 432 -15.92 -10.88 -5.73
N LYS A 433 -15.05 -10.02 -6.27
CA LYS A 433 -13.59 -10.17 -6.15
C LYS A 433 -13.03 -9.49 -4.90
N ASN A 434 -13.84 -8.64 -4.29
CA ASN A 434 -13.60 -8.02 -3.00
C ASN A 434 -14.89 -8.06 -2.16
N ILE A 435 -14.71 -8.16 -0.84
CA ILE A 435 -15.75 -7.88 0.15
C ILE A 435 -15.13 -6.88 1.12
N THR A 436 -15.78 -5.74 1.31
CA THR A 436 -15.27 -4.69 2.20
C THR A 436 -16.22 -4.42 3.36
N ALA A 437 -15.62 -4.08 4.50
CA ALA A 437 -16.33 -3.73 5.72
C ALA A 437 -15.69 -2.48 6.33
N VAL A 438 -16.53 -1.52 6.73
CA VAL A 438 -16.12 -0.36 7.53
C VAL A 438 -16.25 -0.71 9.00
N ILE A 439 -15.18 -0.51 9.75
CA ILE A 439 -15.12 -0.77 11.20
C ILE A 439 -14.50 0.42 11.93
N ASP A 440 -14.60 0.45 13.26
CA ASP A 440 -13.88 1.43 14.06
C ASP A 440 -12.36 1.20 13.94
N ARG A 441 -11.58 2.28 13.73
CA ARG A 441 -10.12 2.22 13.52
C ARG A 441 -9.40 1.50 14.66
N LYS A 442 -9.87 1.64 15.89
CA LYS A 442 -9.30 0.98 17.08
C LYS A 442 -9.28 -0.56 16.97
N ASP A 443 -10.18 -1.14 16.18
CA ASP A 443 -10.34 -2.59 16.06
C ASP A 443 -9.55 -3.18 14.89
N ILE A 444 -8.83 -2.36 14.11
CA ILE A 444 -8.16 -2.80 12.88
C ILE A 444 -7.21 -3.98 13.09
N LYS A 445 -6.36 -3.91 14.11
CA LYS A 445 -5.39 -4.96 14.41
C LYS A 445 -6.09 -6.27 14.79
N LYS A 446 -7.15 -6.18 15.60
CA LYS A 446 -7.95 -7.34 16.02
C LYS A 446 -8.65 -7.97 14.82
N ALA A 447 -9.29 -7.15 14.00
CA ALA A 447 -10.03 -7.59 12.82
C ALA A 447 -9.12 -8.27 11.79
N LEU A 448 -7.97 -7.67 11.46
CA LEU A 448 -7.00 -8.26 10.53
C LEU A 448 -6.47 -9.61 11.02
N ASN A 449 -6.09 -9.73 12.29
CA ASN A 449 -5.61 -11.00 12.85
C ASN A 449 -6.72 -12.06 12.92
N THR A 450 -7.96 -11.64 13.21
CA THR A 450 -9.13 -12.52 13.24
C THR A 450 -9.45 -13.07 11.86
N LEU A 451 -9.48 -12.21 10.85
CA LEU A 451 -9.73 -12.60 9.48
C LEU A 451 -8.57 -13.44 8.93
N HIS A 452 -7.33 -13.09 9.25
CA HIS A 452 -6.18 -13.86 8.77
C HIS A 452 -6.20 -15.28 9.32
N GLU A 453 -6.48 -15.46 10.62
CA GLU A 453 -6.72 -16.78 11.22
C GLU A 453 -7.90 -17.49 10.57
N ALA A 454 -9.00 -16.75 10.33
CA ALA A 454 -10.17 -17.32 9.72
C ALA A 454 -9.94 -17.80 8.30
N PHE A 455 -9.00 -17.26 7.51
CA PHE A 455 -8.84 -17.57 6.08
C PHE A 455 -7.52 -18.24 5.68
N PHE A 456 -6.42 -18.05 6.43
CA PHE A 456 -5.05 -18.44 6.03
C PHE A 456 -4.31 -19.32 7.03
N GLU A 457 -4.70 -19.32 8.30
CA GLU A 457 -4.16 -20.28 9.25
C GLU A 457 -4.78 -21.66 8.93
N ALA A 458 -3.94 -22.71 8.91
CA ALA A 458 -4.46 -24.06 9.11
C ALA A 458 -5.34 -24.00 10.35
N GLN A 459 -6.44 -24.74 10.42
CA GLN A 459 -7.53 -24.55 11.40
C GLN A 459 -7.14 -24.66 12.89
N ILE A 460 -5.86 -24.57 13.27
CA ILE A 460 -5.31 -24.50 14.61
C ILE A 460 -5.69 -23.16 15.26
N LYS A 461 -6.89 -23.08 15.83
CA LYS A 461 -7.35 -21.87 16.53
C LYS A 461 -6.52 -21.64 17.79
N LYS A 462 -5.99 -20.42 17.94
CA LYS A 462 -5.26 -20.05 19.16
C LYS A 462 -6.24 -19.46 20.18
N LEU A 463 -6.33 -20.07 21.36
CA LEU A 463 -7.18 -19.62 22.47
C LEU A 463 -6.31 -18.96 23.54
N HIS A 464 -6.73 -17.78 24.01
CA HIS A 464 -5.99 -16.99 24.99
C HIS A 464 -6.66 -17.09 26.35
N LEU A 465 -6.03 -17.78 27.31
CA LEU A 465 -6.64 -18.09 28.60
C LEU A 465 -6.26 -17.06 29.67
N PHE A 466 -7.26 -16.56 30.39
CA PHE A 466 -7.12 -15.76 31.60
C PHE A 466 -7.65 -16.58 32.76
N VAL A 467 -6.76 -17.13 33.58
CA VAL A 467 -7.09 -18.16 34.56
C VAL A 467 -7.03 -17.58 35.96
N THR A 468 -8.15 -17.62 36.68
CA THR A 468 -8.21 -17.26 38.10
C THR A 468 -8.42 -18.49 38.96
N GLY A 469 -8.03 -18.41 40.23
CA GLY A 469 -8.11 -19.54 41.16
C GLY A 469 -6.96 -20.53 41.04
N ILE A 470 -5.73 -20.04 40.85
CA ILE A 470 -4.53 -20.88 40.89
C ILE A 470 -4.22 -21.33 42.33
N GLY A 471 -5.01 -22.29 42.81
CA GLY A 471 -4.77 -23.11 44.00
C GLY A 471 -4.65 -24.57 43.59
N ASN A 472 -5.17 -25.50 44.40
CA ASN A 472 -5.08 -26.94 44.12
C ASN A 472 -5.74 -27.35 42.78
N VAL A 473 -6.88 -26.75 42.43
CA VAL A 473 -7.61 -27.07 41.20
C VAL A 473 -6.97 -26.34 40.00
N GLY A 474 -6.71 -25.04 40.13
CA GLY A 474 -6.11 -24.25 39.06
C GLY A 474 -4.72 -24.72 38.66
N SER A 475 -3.89 -25.20 39.59
CA SER A 475 -2.58 -25.76 39.26
C SER A 475 -2.70 -27.05 38.43
N LYS A 476 -3.63 -27.94 38.78
CA LYS A 476 -3.93 -29.14 37.99
C LYS A 476 -4.52 -28.82 36.62
N PHE A 477 -5.33 -27.78 36.51
CA PHE A 477 -5.77 -27.28 35.21
C PHE A 477 -4.59 -26.81 34.35
N LEU A 478 -3.66 -26.02 34.90
CA LEU A 478 -2.47 -25.58 34.15
C LEU A 478 -1.58 -26.75 33.72
N GLU A 479 -1.37 -27.75 34.59
CA GLU A 479 -0.66 -28.99 34.25
C GLU A 479 -1.32 -29.71 33.07
N GLN A 480 -2.64 -29.86 33.08
CA GLN A 480 -3.39 -30.49 31.99
C GLN A 480 -3.30 -29.69 30.69
N VAL A 481 -3.43 -28.37 30.74
CA VAL A 481 -3.27 -27.49 29.57
C VAL A 481 -1.89 -27.65 28.96
N HIS A 482 -0.85 -27.76 29.79
CA HIS A 482 0.52 -27.98 29.33
C HIS A 482 0.70 -29.38 28.70
N GLN A 483 0.27 -30.44 29.39
CA GLN A 483 0.42 -31.83 28.92
C GLN A 483 -0.39 -32.12 27.64
N GLN A 484 -1.58 -31.54 27.50
CA GLN A 484 -2.48 -31.77 26.37
C GLN A 484 -2.17 -30.88 25.16
N ARG A 485 -1.14 -30.02 25.23
CA ARG A 485 -0.85 -29.02 24.20
C ARG A 485 -0.69 -29.62 22.82
N ASP A 486 0.11 -30.67 22.68
CA ASP A 486 0.40 -31.28 21.38
C ASP A 486 -0.81 -32.07 20.84
N PHE A 487 -1.51 -32.79 21.73
CA PHE A 487 -2.74 -33.51 21.40
C PHE A 487 -3.85 -32.58 20.89
N LEU A 488 -4.10 -31.47 21.60
CA LEU A 488 -5.07 -30.45 21.19
C LEU A 488 -4.69 -29.81 19.85
N ARG A 489 -3.40 -29.58 19.61
CA ARG A 489 -2.89 -29.02 18.36
C ARG A 489 -3.09 -29.98 17.19
N GLU A 490 -2.81 -31.26 17.39
CA GLU A 490 -2.85 -32.27 16.33
C GLU A 490 -4.27 -32.71 15.98
N HIS A 491 -5.09 -33.04 16.98
CA HIS A 491 -6.41 -33.64 16.81
C HIS A 491 -7.55 -32.62 16.75
N PHE A 492 -7.47 -31.57 17.56
CA PHE A 492 -8.54 -30.57 17.67
C PHE A 492 -8.22 -29.28 16.95
N LYS A 493 -6.99 -29.14 16.45
CA LYS A 493 -6.48 -27.90 15.88
C LYS A 493 -6.76 -26.75 16.88
N LEU A 494 -6.28 -26.90 18.11
CA LEU A 494 -6.35 -25.88 19.15
C LEU A 494 -4.96 -25.63 19.74
N ASN A 495 -4.61 -24.36 19.93
CA ASN A 495 -3.40 -23.95 20.63
C ASN A 495 -3.77 -23.07 21.82
N LEU A 496 -3.60 -23.59 23.03
CA LEU A 496 -3.93 -22.87 24.26
C LEU A 496 -2.73 -22.04 24.71
N SER A 497 -2.93 -20.75 24.96
CA SER A 497 -1.92 -19.81 25.43
C SER A 497 -2.42 -19.11 26.69
N VAL A 498 -1.79 -19.38 27.83
CA VAL A 498 -2.16 -18.72 29.09
C VAL A 498 -1.55 -17.32 29.12
N ILE A 499 -2.39 -16.29 29.18
CA ILE A 499 -2.00 -14.87 29.11
C ILE A 499 -2.02 -14.22 30.49
N GLY A 500 -2.95 -14.63 31.35
CA GLY A 500 -3.03 -14.13 32.72
C GLY A 500 -3.32 -15.26 33.69
N ILE A 501 -2.69 -15.21 34.86
CA ILE A 501 -2.93 -16.13 35.98
C ILE A 501 -3.11 -15.36 37.28
N SER A 502 -4.01 -15.81 38.15
CA SER A 502 -4.27 -15.18 39.44
C SER A 502 -4.61 -16.20 40.53
N ASN A 503 -4.06 -16.02 41.73
CA ASN A 503 -4.47 -16.71 42.95
C ASN A 503 -5.01 -15.69 43.98
N SER A 504 -5.20 -16.09 45.23
CA SER A 504 -5.73 -15.19 46.28
C SER A 504 -4.77 -14.09 46.73
N ARG A 505 -3.49 -14.16 46.34
CA ARG A 505 -2.41 -13.26 46.80
C ARG A 505 -1.77 -12.48 45.66
N MET A 506 -1.50 -13.15 44.53
CA MET A 506 -0.71 -12.66 43.41
C MET A 506 -1.42 -12.88 42.08
N MET A 507 -1.12 -12.03 41.10
CA MET A 507 -1.55 -12.15 39.72
C MET A 507 -0.45 -11.70 38.76
N MET A 508 -0.40 -12.30 37.58
CA MET A 508 0.59 -12.01 36.54
C MET A 508 -0.03 -12.05 35.15
N PHE A 509 0.53 -11.26 34.24
CA PHE A 509 0.13 -11.20 32.83
C PHE A 509 1.35 -11.19 31.93
N ASP A 510 1.28 -11.95 30.84
CA ASP A 510 2.22 -11.90 29.74
C ASP A 510 1.48 -12.00 28.40
N SER A 511 1.57 -10.96 27.58
CA SER A 511 0.91 -10.92 26.27
C SER A 511 1.53 -11.86 25.23
N ALA A 512 2.79 -12.28 25.43
CA ALA A 512 3.44 -13.31 24.61
C ALA A 512 3.02 -14.74 25.03
N GLY A 513 2.56 -14.90 26.28
CA GLY A 513 2.17 -16.17 26.88
C GLY A 513 3.08 -16.57 28.04
N ILE A 514 2.48 -17.03 29.13
CA ILE A 514 3.19 -17.45 30.34
C ILE A 514 3.80 -18.84 30.12
N ASN A 515 5.08 -18.98 30.46
CA ASN A 515 5.74 -20.27 30.45
C ASN A 515 5.15 -21.18 31.54
N LEU A 516 4.47 -22.24 31.12
CA LEU A 516 3.81 -23.19 32.02
C LEU A 516 4.79 -24.18 32.68
N ASP A 517 6.07 -24.20 32.33
CA ASP A 517 7.07 -24.96 33.08
C ASP A 517 7.49 -24.22 34.37
N GLU A 518 7.37 -22.88 34.37
CA GLU A 518 7.85 -21.99 35.44
C GLU A 518 6.73 -21.11 36.03
N TRP A 519 5.47 -21.47 35.81
CA TRP A 519 4.33 -20.61 36.13
C TRP A 519 4.27 -20.20 37.61
N ASN A 520 4.71 -21.07 38.53
CA ASN A 520 4.66 -20.81 39.96
C ASN A 520 5.64 -19.67 40.35
N THR A 521 6.88 -19.76 39.86
CA THR A 521 7.89 -18.71 40.06
C THR A 521 7.47 -17.38 39.43
N ILE A 522 6.87 -17.45 38.24
CA ILE A 522 6.36 -16.28 37.52
C ILE A 522 5.19 -15.62 38.27
N LEU A 523 4.30 -16.42 38.87
CA LEU A 523 3.17 -15.94 39.66
C LEU A 523 3.63 -15.28 40.97
N ASP A 524 4.60 -15.88 41.65
CA ASP A 524 5.16 -15.36 42.90
C ASP A 524 5.92 -14.03 42.68
N ALA A 525 6.51 -13.83 41.51
CA ALA A 525 7.11 -12.56 41.08
C ALA A 525 6.08 -11.54 40.56
N GLY A 526 4.79 -11.88 40.58
CA GLY A 526 3.70 -11.08 40.04
C GLY A 526 3.34 -9.84 40.87
N LYS A 527 2.19 -9.25 40.56
CA LYS A 527 1.60 -8.15 41.33
C LYS A 527 0.60 -8.70 42.33
N LYS A 528 0.30 -7.93 43.39
CA LYS A 528 -0.77 -8.30 44.35
C LYS A 528 -2.08 -8.53 43.59
N ALA A 529 -2.78 -9.63 43.91
CA ALA A 529 -4.03 -10.01 43.27
C ALA A 529 -5.12 -8.97 43.56
N ASP A 530 -5.80 -8.56 42.49
CA ASP A 530 -6.97 -7.70 42.53
C ASP A 530 -7.93 -8.15 41.43
N LYS A 531 -9.16 -8.50 41.81
CA LYS A 531 -10.14 -9.11 40.91
C LYS A 531 -10.59 -8.15 39.81
N ASP A 532 -10.87 -6.90 40.18
CA ASP A 532 -11.47 -5.91 39.29
C ASP A 532 -10.39 -5.48 38.30
N LEU A 533 -9.17 -5.25 38.80
CA LEU A 533 -8.01 -4.95 37.98
C LEU A 533 -7.60 -6.12 37.06
N PHE A 534 -7.76 -7.37 37.49
CA PHE A 534 -7.46 -8.53 36.64
C PHE A 534 -8.42 -8.57 35.45
N PHE A 535 -9.71 -8.36 35.70
CA PHE A 535 -10.74 -8.34 34.67
C PHE A 535 -10.60 -7.13 33.73
N GLU A 536 -10.36 -5.94 34.28
CA GLU A 536 -10.10 -4.75 33.48
C GLU A 536 -8.87 -4.92 32.60
N LYS A 537 -7.80 -5.55 33.10
CA LYS A 537 -6.61 -5.85 32.28
C LYS A 537 -6.89 -6.90 31.23
N ALA A 538 -7.63 -7.96 31.53
CA ALA A 538 -8.01 -8.96 30.54
C ALA A 538 -8.79 -8.31 29.38
N LYS A 539 -9.72 -7.40 29.70
CA LYS A 539 -10.44 -6.58 28.72
C LYS A 539 -9.52 -5.62 27.96
N ALA A 540 -8.66 -4.91 28.67
CA ALA A 540 -7.74 -3.92 28.09
C ALA A 540 -6.71 -4.56 27.13
N LEU A 541 -6.27 -5.79 27.42
CA LEU A 541 -5.39 -6.55 26.53
C LEU A 541 -6.08 -6.94 25.21
N ASN A 542 -7.42 -7.02 25.21
CA ASN A 542 -8.25 -7.22 24.01
C ASN A 542 -7.74 -8.36 23.09
N MET A 543 -7.37 -9.50 23.70
CA MET A 543 -6.83 -10.66 22.98
C MET A 543 -7.92 -11.33 22.13
N ARG A 544 -7.56 -11.85 20.96
CA ARG A 544 -8.46 -12.67 20.12
C ARG A 544 -8.78 -14.00 20.81
N ASN A 545 -9.97 -14.57 20.57
CA ASN A 545 -10.41 -15.84 21.16
C ASN A 545 -10.10 -15.98 22.66
N ALA A 546 -10.32 -14.91 23.42
CA ALA A 546 -10.03 -14.87 24.85
C ALA A 546 -11.07 -15.69 25.64
N ILE A 547 -10.59 -16.51 26.58
CA ILE A 547 -11.41 -17.31 27.47
C ILE A 547 -11.01 -16.97 28.90
N PHE A 548 -11.99 -16.57 29.70
CA PHE A 548 -11.83 -16.43 31.14
C PHE A 548 -12.15 -17.77 31.80
N VAL A 549 -11.22 -18.28 32.60
CA VAL A 549 -11.33 -19.58 33.27
C VAL A 549 -11.36 -19.34 34.77
N ASP A 550 -12.51 -19.62 35.39
CA ASP A 550 -12.69 -19.54 36.83
C ASP A 550 -12.51 -20.91 37.49
N ASN A 551 -11.44 -21.07 38.27
CA ASN A 551 -11.19 -22.25 39.10
C ASN A 551 -11.44 -21.97 40.59
N THR A 552 -12.22 -20.94 40.92
CA THR A 552 -12.55 -20.56 42.30
C THR A 552 -13.91 -21.10 42.73
N ALA A 553 -14.15 -21.17 44.04
CA ALA A 553 -15.48 -21.38 44.61
C ALA A 553 -16.20 -20.03 44.89
N ASN A 554 -15.76 -18.93 44.27
CA ASN A 554 -16.22 -17.59 44.59
C ASN A 554 -17.37 -17.19 43.66
N SER A 555 -18.58 -17.11 44.21
CA SER A 555 -19.79 -16.73 43.46
C SER A 555 -19.72 -15.35 42.80
N VAL A 556 -18.89 -14.44 43.33
CA VAL A 556 -18.69 -13.12 42.74
C VAL A 556 -17.85 -13.21 41.47
N ILE A 557 -16.80 -14.06 41.47
CA ILE A 557 -15.94 -14.26 40.30
C ILE A 557 -16.72 -14.96 39.19
N ALA A 558 -17.50 -15.99 39.54
CA ALA A 558 -18.35 -16.73 38.60
C ALA A 558 -19.45 -15.88 37.93
N GLY A 559 -19.85 -14.77 38.54
CA GLY A 559 -20.85 -13.84 38.00
C GLY A 559 -20.27 -12.70 37.14
N THR A 560 -18.95 -12.67 36.92
CA THR A 560 -18.22 -11.64 36.15
C THR A 560 -17.93 -12.11 34.73
#